data_AF-B2GJF4-F1
#
_entry.id   AF-B2GJF4-F1
#
_cell.length_a   1.000
_cell.length_b   1.000
_cell.length_c   1.000
_cell.angle_alpha   90.00
_cell.angle_beta   90.00
_cell.angle_gamma   90.00
#
_symmetry.space_group_name_H-M   'P 1'
#
loop_
_entity.id
_entity.type
_entity.pdbx_description
1 polymer ?
#
loop_
_entity_poly.entity_id
_entity_poly.type
_entity_poly.pdbx_seq_one_letter_code
_entity_poly.pdbx_strand_id
1 'polypeptide(L)'
;MTPEQLLARAPHEYDTSGGLLSAVKKAPQNLCIALLKLYRTIVSPLYGDVCRYFPSCSAYALEAFTVHGAVRGLGLSVRRLLRCHPWAAGGIDRVPAGGREFSSAVETPKIVLLNHPNLVREYTHDCQDRQHAAQGAEAR
;
A
#
# COMPACT_ATOMS: atom_id res chain seq x y z
N MET A 1 5.77 7.59 -18.35
CA MET A 1 4.55 7.03 -17.68
C MET A 1 4.08 8.05 -16.66
N THR A 2 2.79 8.41 -16.55
CA THR A 2 2.33 9.37 -15.52
C THR A 2 2.04 8.67 -14.17
N PRO A 3 2.03 9.41 -13.03
CA PRO A 3 1.68 8.82 -11.73
C PRO A 3 0.30 8.14 -11.71
N GLU A 4 -0.69 8.75 -12.37
CA GLU A 4 -2.04 8.19 -12.53
C GLU A 4 -2.02 6.87 -13.31
N GLN A 5 -1.26 6.80 -14.41
CA GLN A 5 -1.09 5.57 -15.19
C GLN A 5 -0.42 4.46 -14.37
N LEU A 6 0.56 4.82 -13.55
CA LEU A 6 1.24 3.87 -12.66
C LEU A 6 0.26 3.31 -11.61
N LEU A 7 -0.50 4.18 -10.94
CA LEU A 7 -1.51 3.78 -9.95
C LEU A 7 -2.69 3.00 -10.56
N ALA A 8 -3.02 3.22 -11.83
CA ALA A 8 -4.02 2.46 -12.56
C ALA A 8 -3.54 1.04 -12.90
N ARG A 9 -2.22 0.85 -13.11
CA ARG A 9 -1.62 -0.44 -13.42
C ARG A 9 -1.20 -1.24 -12.18
N ALA A 10 -1.07 -0.59 -11.04
CA ALA A 10 -0.66 -1.21 -9.79
C ALA A 10 -1.59 -2.38 -9.39
N PRO A 11 -1.04 -3.52 -8.97
CA PRO A 11 -1.83 -4.68 -8.55
C PRO A 11 -2.66 -4.36 -7.31
N HIS A 12 -3.77 -5.07 -7.18
CA HIS A 12 -4.59 -5.05 -5.98
C HIS A 12 -3.86 -5.71 -4.81
N GLU A 13 -4.25 -5.31 -3.60
CA GLU A 13 -3.61 -5.73 -2.35
C GLU A 13 -3.84 -7.20 -1.98
N TYR A 14 -4.82 -7.85 -2.62
CA TYR A 14 -5.20 -9.22 -2.34
C TYR A 14 -4.13 -10.19 -2.85
N ASP A 15 -3.70 -11.10 -1.98
CA ASP A 15 -2.78 -12.16 -2.35
C ASP A 15 -3.57 -13.42 -2.71
N THR A 16 -3.78 -13.65 -4.00
CA THR A 16 -4.45 -14.83 -4.56
C THR A 16 -3.45 -15.89 -5.05
N SER A 17 -2.15 -15.73 -4.78
CA SER A 17 -1.13 -16.63 -5.30
C SER A 17 -1.06 -17.94 -4.51
N GLY A 18 -1.18 -19.07 -5.22
CA GLY A 18 -0.94 -20.44 -4.71
C GLY A 18 -2.12 -21.41 -4.85
N GLY A 19 -1.91 -22.65 -4.42
CA GLY A 19 -2.95 -23.69 -4.37
C GLY A 19 -3.92 -23.53 -3.20
N LEU A 20 -4.88 -24.45 -3.08
CA LEU A 20 -5.97 -24.39 -2.08
C LEU A 20 -5.47 -24.17 -0.64
N LEU A 21 -4.40 -24.85 -0.23
CA LEU A 21 -3.84 -24.71 1.12
C LEU A 21 -3.27 -23.32 1.40
N SER A 22 -2.66 -22.69 0.39
CA SER A 22 -2.15 -21.31 0.49
C SER A 22 -3.31 -20.31 0.52
N ALA A 23 -4.38 -20.56 -0.23
CA ALA A 23 -5.58 -19.75 -0.21
C ALA A 23 -6.23 -19.74 1.19
N VAL A 24 -6.35 -20.91 1.84
CA VAL A 24 -6.87 -21.00 3.22
C VAL A 24 -5.98 -20.26 4.22
N LYS A 25 -4.65 -20.39 4.10
CA LYS A 25 -3.70 -19.67 4.97
C LYS A 25 -3.76 -18.15 4.79
N LYS A 26 -4.03 -17.66 3.58
CA LYS A 26 -4.12 -16.23 3.24
C LYS A 26 -5.52 -15.64 3.41
N ALA A 27 -6.55 -16.48 3.54
CA ALA A 27 -7.94 -16.08 3.76
C ALA A 27 -8.14 -15.01 4.85
N PRO A 28 -7.57 -15.14 6.07
CA PRO A 28 -7.77 -14.13 7.10
C PRO A 28 -7.15 -12.77 6.72
N GLN A 29 -6.00 -12.76 6.05
CA GLN A 29 -5.38 -11.52 5.57
C GLN A 29 -6.29 -10.84 4.53
N ASN A 30 -6.74 -11.60 3.53
CA ASN A 30 -7.58 -11.08 2.45
C ASN A 30 -8.95 -10.60 2.97
N LEU A 31 -9.50 -11.28 3.99
CA LEU A 31 -10.72 -10.85 4.67
C LEU A 31 -10.54 -9.49 5.35
N CYS A 32 -9.46 -9.30 6.12
CA CYS A 32 -9.16 -8.01 6.75
C CYS A 32 -8.96 -6.89 5.72
N ILE A 33 -8.25 -7.16 4.62
CA ILE A 33 -8.07 -6.22 3.51
C ILE A 33 -9.42 -5.84 2.91
N ALA A 34 -10.31 -6.80 2.66
CA ALA A 34 -11.64 -6.55 2.12
C ALA A 34 -12.49 -5.67 3.05
N LEU A 35 -12.50 -5.98 4.35
CA LEU A 35 -13.20 -5.19 5.36
C LEU A 35 -12.67 -3.75 5.45
N LEU A 36 -11.34 -3.57 5.41
CA LEU A 36 -10.73 -2.23 5.43
C LEU A 36 -11.05 -1.44 4.16
N LYS A 37 -11.07 -2.09 2.99
CA LYS A 37 -11.46 -1.43 1.73
C LYS A 37 -12.92 -1.01 1.77
N LEU A 38 -13.81 -1.89 2.24
CA LEU A 38 -15.23 -1.59 2.41
C LEU A 38 -15.45 -0.43 3.40
N TYR A 39 -14.72 -0.43 4.52
CA TYR A 39 -14.73 0.67 5.47
C TYR A 39 -14.28 1.98 4.82
N ARG A 40 -13.20 1.96 4.02
CA ARG A 40 -12.70 3.15 3.34
C ARG A 40 -13.67 3.68 2.28
N THR A 41 -14.40 2.82 1.57
CA THR A 41 -15.35 3.27 0.55
C THR A 41 -16.66 3.80 1.14
N ILE A 42 -17.13 3.21 2.24
CA ILE A 42 -18.42 3.57 2.84
C ILE A 42 -18.28 4.60 3.95
N VAL A 43 -17.34 4.40 4.87
CA VAL A 43 -17.24 5.19 6.12
C VAL A 43 -16.32 6.38 5.96
N SER A 44 -15.20 6.25 5.24
CA SER A 44 -14.24 7.35 5.08
C SER A 44 -14.84 8.65 4.53
N PRO A 45 -15.76 8.62 3.53
CA PRO A 45 -16.39 9.84 3.03
C PRO A 45 -17.27 10.55 4.07
N LEU A 46 -17.81 9.80 5.03
CA LEU A 46 -18.71 10.31 6.07
C LEU A 46 -17.95 10.83 7.30
N TYR A 47 -16.76 10.28 7.58
CA TYR A 47 -16.03 10.50 8.83
C TYR A 47 -14.87 11.50 8.71
N GLY A 48 -14.38 11.77 7.49
CA GLY A 48 -13.31 12.73 7.23
C GLY A 48 -11.92 12.32 7.78
N ASP A 49 -10.96 13.26 7.70
CA ASP A 49 -9.57 13.05 8.11
C ASP A 49 -9.36 13.34 9.60
N VAL A 50 -9.75 12.39 10.45
CA VAL A 50 -9.56 12.45 11.91
C VAL A 50 -8.18 11.97 12.37
N CYS A 51 -7.42 11.34 11.48
CA CYS A 51 -6.16 10.69 11.83
C CYS A 51 -5.06 11.72 12.07
N ARG A 52 -4.40 11.62 13.22
CA ARG A 52 -3.36 12.57 13.60
C ARG A 52 -2.01 12.33 12.91
N TYR A 53 -1.85 11.16 12.33
CA TYR A 53 -0.65 10.78 11.62
C TYR A 53 -0.92 10.43 10.17
N PHE A 54 0.12 10.59 9.34
CA PHE A 54 0.14 10.20 7.93
C PHE A 54 0.96 8.91 7.75
N PRO A 55 0.48 7.92 6.97
CA PRO A 55 -0.85 7.82 6.36
C PRO A 55 -1.93 7.57 7.43
N SER A 56 -3.21 7.74 7.06
CA SER A 56 -4.34 7.55 7.98
C SER A 56 -4.37 6.13 8.58
N CYS A 57 -4.98 5.94 9.75
CA CYS A 57 -4.97 4.65 10.45
C CYS A 57 -5.50 3.49 9.59
N SER A 58 -6.52 3.72 8.76
CA SER A 58 -7.06 2.72 7.84
C SER A 58 -6.11 2.43 6.67
N ALA A 59 -5.41 3.44 6.15
CA ALA A 59 -4.40 3.28 5.11
C ALA A 59 -3.15 2.55 5.65
N TYR A 60 -2.71 2.89 6.85
CA TYR A 60 -1.64 2.21 7.56
C TYR A 60 -2.00 0.75 7.81
N ALA A 61 -3.23 0.48 8.29
CA ALA A 61 -3.67 -0.88 8.53
C ALA A 61 -3.69 -1.70 7.24
N LEU A 62 -4.25 -1.16 6.16
CA LEU A 62 -4.31 -1.81 4.87
C LEU A 62 -2.91 -2.15 4.34
N GLU A 63 -1.95 -1.24 4.45
CA GLU A 63 -0.55 -1.49 4.11
C GLU A 63 0.08 -2.54 5.05
N ALA A 64 -0.17 -2.46 6.36
CA ALA A 64 0.39 -3.41 7.32
C ALA A 64 -0.08 -4.84 7.05
N PHE A 65 -1.35 -5.06 6.73
CA PHE A 65 -1.85 -6.37 6.28
C PHE A 65 -1.21 -6.80 4.96
N THR A 66 -1.02 -5.87 4.03
CA THR A 66 -0.43 -6.11 2.70
C THR A 66 1.06 -6.44 2.76
N VAL A 67 1.81 -5.92 3.74
CA VAL A 67 3.26 -6.16 3.88
C VAL A 67 3.52 -7.32 4.84
N HIS A 68 2.85 -7.37 6.00
CA HIS A 68 3.17 -8.28 7.10
C HIS A 68 2.23 -9.48 7.27
N GLY A 69 1.08 -9.51 6.59
CA GLY A 69 0.07 -10.55 6.73
C GLY A 69 -0.88 -10.32 7.91
N ALA A 70 -1.78 -11.27 8.19
CA ALA A 70 -2.87 -11.10 9.16
C ALA A 70 -2.40 -10.79 10.59
N VAL A 71 -1.50 -11.61 11.14
CA VAL A 71 -1.12 -11.54 12.57
C VAL A 71 -0.31 -10.28 12.87
N ARG A 72 0.82 -10.10 12.17
CA ARG A 72 1.68 -8.92 12.35
C ARG A 72 1.02 -7.64 11.87
N GLY A 73 0.26 -7.70 10.78
CA GLY A 73 -0.52 -6.57 10.28
C GLY A 73 -1.54 -6.08 11.31
N LEU A 74 -2.25 -7.00 11.97
CA LEU A 74 -3.20 -6.65 13.04
C LEU A 74 -2.49 -6.01 14.24
N GLY A 75 -1.37 -6.58 14.70
CA GLY A 75 -0.61 -6.03 15.82
C GLY A 75 -0.12 -4.60 15.57
N LEU A 76 0.43 -4.34 14.38
CA LEU A 76 0.86 -3.00 13.97
C LEU A 76 -0.33 -2.03 13.86
N SER A 77 -1.46 -2.49 13.29
CA SER A 77 -2.68 -1.69 13.14
C SER A 77 -3.27 -1.29 14.48
N VAL A 78 -3.38 -2.22 15.43
CA VAL A 78 -3.90 -1.96 16.78
C VAL A 78 -2.98 -1.00 17.52
N ARG A 79 -1.66 -1.23 17.50
CA ARG A 79 -0.68 -0.32 18.11
C ARG A 79 -0.76 1.09 17.51
N ARG A 80 -1.05 1.20 16.22
CA ARG A 80 -1.23 2.48 15.54
C ARG A 80 -2.49 3.20 16.01
N LEU A 81 -3.61 2.50 16.07
CA LEU A 81 -4.89 3.03 16.56
C LEU A 81 -4.77 3.55 17.99
N LEU A 82 -4.14 2.79 18.89
CA LEU A 82 -3.94 3.19 20.28
C LEU A 82 -3.11 4.47 20.43
N ARG A 83 -2.15 4.70 19.51
CA ARG A 83 -1.35 5.93 19.48
C ARG A 83 -2.06 7.10 18.82
N CYS A 84 -3.06 6.84 17.96
CA CYS A 84 -3.78 7.87 17.23
C CYS A 84 -4.96 8.38 18.05
N HIS A 85 -4.70 9.31 18.96
CA HIS A 85 -5.71 10.01 19.75
C HIS A 85 -5.61 11.53 19.57
N PRO A 86 -6.62 12.33 19.98
CA PRO A 86 -6.66 13.78 19.73
C PRO A 86 -5.46 14.56 20.28
N TRP A 87 -4.90 14.10 21.41
CA TRP A 87 -3.71 14.70 22.04
C TRP A 87 -2.37 14.19 21.49
N ALA A 88 -2.37 13.37 20.43
CA ALA A 88 -1.12 12.94 19.82
C ALA A 88 -0.47 14.11 19.06
N ALA A 89 0.86 14.22 19.12
CA ALA A 89 1.60 15.25 18.36
C ALA A 89 1.34 15.12 16.85
N GLY A 90 1.19 13.88 16.37
CA GLY A 90 1.02 13.55 14.97
C GLY A 90 2.35 13.35 14.24
N GLY A 91 2.30 13.32 12.91
CA GLY A 91 3.48 13.21 12.05
C GLY A 91 3.41 12.05 11.06
N ILE A 92 4.54 11.74 10.43
CA ILE A 92 4.68 10.64 9.47
C ILE A 92 5.12 9.39 10.23
N ASP A 93 4.34 8.32 10.13
CA ASP A 93 4.70 7.02 10.70
C ASP A 93 4.31 5.93 9.70
N ARG A 94 5.35 5.39 9.08
CA ARG A 94 5.28 4.41 8.01
C ARG A 94 5.19 3.00 8.60
N VAL A 95 4.58 2.10 7.83
CA VAL A 95 4.68 0.68 8.16
C VAL A 95 6.15 0.28 8.04
N PRO A 96 6.72 -0.42 9.04
CA PRO A 96 8.10 -0.91 8.95
C PRO A 96 8.24 -1.90 7.79
N ALA A 97 9.43 -1.99 7.20
CA ALA A 97 9.72 -2.99 6.17
C ALA A 97 9.42 -4.40 6.70
N GLY A 98 8.70 -5.19 5.90
CA GLY A 98 8.39 -6.59 6.22
C GLY A 98 9.20 -7.55 5.36
N GLY A 99 8.88 -8.85 5.44
CA GLY A 99 9.53 -9.88 4.63
C GLY A 99 9.09 -9.91 3.16
N ARG A 100 8.13 -9.07 2.76
CA ARG A 100 7.71 -8.89 1.36
C ARG A 100 8.37 -7.62 0.82
N GLU A 101 9.23 -7.79 -0.16
CA GLU A 101 9.91 -6.73 -0.88
C GLU A 101 9.34 -6.65 -2.30
N PHE A 102 9.09 -5.43 -2.80
CA PHE A 102 8.54 -5.18 -4.12
C PHE A 102 9.60 -4.45 -4.94
N SER A 103 10.16 -5.12 -5.96
CA SER A 103 11.32 -4.61 -6.68
C SER A 103 10.95 -3.64 -7.82
N SER A 104 9.67 -3.63 -8.23
CA SER A 104 9.20 -2.83 -9.36
C SER A 104 7.82 -2.21 -9.14
N ALA A 105 7.52 -1.16 -9.91
CA ALA A 105 6.24 -0.47 -9.90
C ALA A 105 5.04 -1.38 -10.22
N VAL A 106 5.26 -2.39 -11.08
CA VAL A 106 4.21 -3.32 -11.55
C VAL A 106 3.91 -4.40 -10.52
N GLU A 107 4.84 -4.67 -9.59
CA GLU A 107 4.66 -5.62 -8.50
C GLU A 107 4.14 -4.97 -7.22
N THR A 108 4.38 -3.67 -7.05
CA THR A 108 4.08 -2.95 -5.83
C THR A 108 2.57 -2.73 -5.67
N PRO A 109 1.95 -3.20 -4.57
CA PRO A 109 0.53 -3.03 -4.34
C PRO A 109 0.12 -1.55 -4.30
N LYS A 110 -1.08 -1.26 -4.82
CA LYS A 110 -1.58 0.11 -4.91
C LYS A 110 -1.54 0.87 -3.58
N ILE A 111 -1.92 0.25 -2.46
CA ILE A 111 -1.87 0.91 -1.15
C ILE A 111 -0.46 1.34 -0.73
N VAL A 112 0.57 0.56 -1.07
CA VAL A 112 1.97 0.89 -0.76
C VAL A 112 2.36 2.13 -1.54
N LEU A 113 2.06 2.18 -2.84
CA LEU A 113 2.33 3.36 -3.67
C LEU A 113 1.61 4.62 -3.17
N LEU A 114 0.35 4.49 -2.78
CA LEU A 114 -0.44 5.60 -2.26
C LEU A 114 0.12 6.14 -0.94
N ASN A 115 0.62 5.26 -0.08
CA ASN A 115 1.23 5.69 1.17
C ASN A 115 2.62 6.26 0.91
N HIS A 116 3.39 5.79 -0.07
CA HIS A 116 4.78 6.21 -0.32
C HIS A 116 4.93 7.02 -1.62
N PRO A 117 4.62 8.33 -1.63
CA PRO A 117 4.70 9.15 -2.84
C PRO A 117 6.11 9.28 -3.43
N ASN A 118 7.15 9.12 -2.59
CA ASN A 118 8.53 9.11 -3.06
C ASN A 118 8.81 7.91 -3.98
N LEU A 119 8.23 6.73 -3.69
CA LEU A 119 8.37 5.55 -4.55
C LEU A 119 7.71 5.78 -5.91
N VAL A 120 6.53 6.41 -5.93
CA VAL A 120 5.84 6.75 -7.18
C VAL A 120 6.71 7.67 -8.04
N ARG A 121 7.35 8.68 -7.43
CA ARG A 121 8.26 9.59 -8.14
C ARG A 121 9.46 8.84 -8.71
N GLU A 122 10.09 8.00 -7.91
CA GLU A 122 11.27 7.20 -8.30
C GLU A 122 10.96 6.27 -9.48
N TYR A 123 9.87 5.51 -9.40
CA TYR A 123 9.43 4.64 -10.49
C TYR A 123 9.05 5.40 -11.76
N THR A 124 8.47 6.58 -11.62
CA THR A 124 8.08 7.40 -12.77
C THR A 124 9.32 7.87 -13.53
N HIS A 125 10.35 8.34 -12.82
CA HIS A 125 11.63 8.75 -13.41
C HIS A 125 12.34 7.57 -14.10
N ASP A 126 12.45 6.44 -13.42
CA ASP A 126 13.08 5.24 -13.99
C ASP A 126 12.37 4.75 -15.27
N CYS A 127 11.04 4.81 -15.34
CA CYS A 127 10.32 4.54 -16.58
C CYS A 127 10.64 5.56 -17.69
N GLN A 128 10.76 6.84 -17.37
CA GLN A 128 11.10 7.88 -18.35
C GLN A 128 12.52 7.69 -18.90
N ASP A 129 13.49 7.43 -18.04
CA ASP A 129 14.88 7.21 -18.43
C ASP A 129 15.02 6.00 -19.36
N ARG A 130 14.32 4.89 -19.05
CA ARG A 130 14.27 3.71 -19.92
C ARG A 130 13.65 4.00 -21.29
N GLN A 131 12.61 4.83 -21.35
CA GLN A 131 11.97 5.22 -22.62
C GLN A 131 12.91 6.06 -23.49
N HIS A 132 13.61 7.03 -22.90
CA HIS A 132 14.58 7.85 -23.63
C HIS A 132 15.78 7.03 -24.15
N ALA A 133 16.27 6.08 -23.37
CA ALA A 133 17.35 5.19 -23.79
C ALA A 133 16.94 4.30 -24.99
N ALA A 134 15.71 3.77 -25.00
CA ALA A 134 15.21 2.94 -26.10
C ALA A 134 15.06 3.74 -27.41
N GLN A 135 14.48 4.95 -27.34
CA GLN A 135 14.31 5.83 -28.49
C GLN A 135 15.67 6.25 -29.11
N GLY A 136 16.68 6.48 -28.27
CA GLY A 136 18.03 6.79 -28.73
C GLY A 136 18.75 5.59 -29.38
N ALA A 137 18.37 4.37 -29.04
CA ALA A 137 18.88 3.14 -29.67
C ALA A 137 18.22 2.86 -31.03
N GLU A 138 16.92 3.14 -31.17
CA GLU A 138 16.18 2.99 -32.44
C GLU A 138 16.54 4.05 -33.49
N ALA A 139 17.04 5.21 -33.05
CA ALA A 139 17.46 6.31 -33.92
C ALA A 139 18.87 6.16 -34.50
N ARG A 140 19.57 5.05 -34.22
CA ARG A 140 20.91 4.72 -34.74
C ARG A 140 20.86 3.54 -35.68
#